data_AF-A0A960ZYM7-F1
#
_entry.id   AF-A0A960ZYM7-F1
#
_cell.length_a   1.000
_cell.length_b   1.000
_cell.length_c   1.000
_cell.angle_alpha   90.00
_cell.angle_beta   90.00
_cell.angle_gamma   90.00
#
_symmetry.space_group_name_H-M   'P 1'
#
loop_
_entity.id
_entity.type
_entity.pdbx_description
1 polymer ?
#
loop_
_entity_poly.entity_id
_entity_poly.type
_entity_poly.pdbx_seq_one_letter_code
_entity_poly.pdbx_strand_id
1 'polypeptide(L)'
;VLALKAGEKDEKIVENVISKSIIEEHEELAESFIAVSGALVLLLSLGLLQKPKWGPLLKGASLVGVSLNLILVSAVGHSGGELVYKHDAAAAHINAQSKTTDSISYPEEDE
;
A
#
# COMPACT_ATOMS: atom_id res chain seq x y z
N VAL A 1 4.76 9.70 -6.30
CA VAL A 1 4.40 10.93 -5.55
C VAL A 1 2.90 11.09 -5.37
N LEU A 2 2.08 11.04 -6.44
CA LEU A 2 0.62 11.10 -6.32
C LEU A 2 0.05 10.01 -5.41
N ALA A 3 0.45 8.74 -5.63
CA ALA A 3 0.01 7.62 -4.81
C ALA A 3 0.38 7.77 -3.32
N LEU A 4 1.60 8.24 -3.01
CA LEU A 4 2.05 8.47 -1.63
C LEU A 4 1.22 9.54 -0.93
N LYS A 5 1.03 10.71 -1.59
CA LYS A 5 0.20 11.79 -1.03
C LYS A 5 -1.26 11.38 -0.84
N ALA A 6 -1.78 10.54 -1.72
CA ALA A 6 -3.13 9.99 -1.56
C ALA A 6 -3.19 9.05 -0.35
N GLY A 7 -2.19 8.17 -0.19
CA GLY A 7 -2.06 7.28 0.97
C GLY A 7 -1.99 8.04 2.29
N GLU A 8 -1.10 9.05 2.40
CA GLU A 8 -0.97 9.91 3.59
C GLU A 8 -2.30 10.59 3.96
N LYS A 9 -3.08 11.02 2.97
CA LYS A 9 -4.38 11.63 3.20
C LYS A 9 -5.39 10.61 3.75
N ASP A 10 -5.41 9.41 3.19
CA ASP A 10 -6.32 8.34 3.61
C ASP A 10 -5.95 7.80 4.99
N GLU A 11 -4.66 7.66 5.29
CA GLU A 11 -4.13 7.32 6.63
C GLU A 11 -4.72 8.24 7.70
N LYS A 12 -4.66 9.57 7.48
CA LYS A 12 -5.19 10.57 8.44
C LYS A 12 -6.69 10.45 8.68
N ILE A 13 -7.44 9.94 7.70
CA ILE A 13 -8.88 9.67 7.86
C ILE A 13 -9.07 8.43 8.73
N VAL A 14 -8.33 7.36 8.43
CA VAL A 14 -8.43 6.05 9.08
C VAL A 14 -7.87 6.06 10.52
N GLU A 15 -6.87 6.90 10.82
CA GLU A 15 -6.32 7.08 12.17
C GLU A 15 -7.36 7.53 13.21
N ASN A 16 -8.51 8.09 12.78
CA ASN A 16 -9.59 8.46 13.69
C ASN A 16 -10.37 7.26 14.24
N VAL A 17 -10.25 6.08 13.61
CA VAL A 17 -10.99 4.86 13.96
C VAL A 17 -10.09 3.68 14.30
N ILE A 18 -8.87 3.63 13.76
CA ILE A 18 -7.90 2.55 13.99
C ILE A 18 -6.59 3.14 14.53
N SER A 19 -5.93 2.41 15.43
CA SER A 19 -4.62 2.81 15.95
C SER A 19 -3.57 2.91 14.84
N LYS A 20 -2.78 3.98 14.88
CA LYS A 20 -1.67 4.25 13.95
C LYS A 20 -0.73 3.05 13.73
N SER A 21 -0.39 2.31 14.78
CA SER A 21 0.52 1.17 14.70
C SER A 21 0.07 0.07 13.73
N ILE A 22 -1.25 -0.15 13.59
CA ILE A 22 -1.80 -1.15 12.67
C ILE A 22 -1.66 -0.66 11.22
N ILE A 23 -1.81 0.64 11.00
CA ILE A 23 -1.68 1.26 9.68
C ILE A 23 -0.19 1.29 9.26
N GLU A 24 0.70 1.68 10.18
CA GLU A 24 2.15 1.69 9.98
C GLU A 24 2.70 0.30 9.64
N GLU A 25 2.21 -0.77 10.26
CA GLU A 25 2.64 -2.14 9.94
C GLU A 25 2.30 -2.52 8.48
N HIS A 26 1.12 -2.12 7.99
CA HIS A 26 0.77 -2.30 6.58
C HIS A 26 1.65 -1.44 5.66
N GLU A 27 1.90 -0.19 6.04
CA GLU A 27 2.73 0.74 5.29
C GLU A 27 4.16 0.22 5.15
N GLU A 28 4.80 -0.23 6.22
CA GLU A 28 6.17 -0.77 6.21
C GLU A 28 6.29 -1.99 5.27
N LEU A 29 5.27 -2.86 5.28
CA LEU A 29 5.19 -3.99 4.34
C LEU A 29 5.06 -3.51 2.89
N ALA A 30 4.22 -2.49 2.64
CA ALA A 30 3.99 -1.94 1.31
C ALA A 30 5.25 -1.24 0.77
N GLU A 31 5.94 -0.46 1.61
CA GLU A 31 7.22 0.17 1.28
C GLU A 31 8.29 -0.88 0.94
N SER A 32 8.42 -1.91 1.78
CA SER A 32 9.33 -3.03 1.54
C SER A 32 9.03 -3.73 0.21
N PHE A 33 7.75 -3.99 -0.07
CA PHE A 33 7.32 -4.59 -1.33
C PHE A 33 7.70 -3.73 -2.54
N ILE A 34 7.46 -2.42 -2.49
CA ILE A 34 7.80 -1.50 -3.59
C ILE A 34 9.32 -1.44 -3.79
N ALA A 35 10.10 -1.33 -2.72
CA ALA A 35 11.56 -1.28 -2.78
C ALA A 35 12.14 -2.56 -3.39
N VAL A 36 11.69 -3.73 -2.93
CA VAL A 36 12.12 -5.03 -3.46
C VAL A 36 11.68 -5.22 -4.91
N SER A 37 10.46 -4.79 -5.27
CA SER A 37 9.97 -4.83 -6.65
C SER A 37 10.82 -3.98 -7.59
N GLY A 38 11.14 -2.75 -7.18
CA GLY A 38 12.02 -1.86 -7.94
C GLY A 38 13.41 -2.48 -8.14
N ALA A 39 14.01 -3.00 -7.08
CA ALA A 39 15.30 -3.68 -7.15
C ALA A 39 15.26 -4.92 -8.06
N LEU A 40 14.18 -5.71 -8.00
CA LEU A 40 13.99 -6.89 -8.84
C LEU A 40 13.86 -6.52 -10.32
N VAL A 41 13.11 -5.46 -10.65
CA VAL A 41 12.99 -4.96 -12.03
C VAL A 41 14.36 -4.54 -12.57
N LEU A 42 15.17 -3.83 -11.77
CA LEU A 42 16.53 -3.46 -12.15
C LEU A 42 17.42 -4.68 -12.36
N LEU A 43 17.36 -5.67 -11.45
CA LEU A 43 18.11 -6.90 -11.55
C LEU A 43 17.77 -7.68 -12.83
N LEU A 44 16.47 -7.85 -13.12
CA LEU A 44 15.99 -8.54 -14.31
C LEU A 44 16.42 -7.79 -15.59
N SER A 45 16.33 -6.45 -15.58
CA SER A 45 16.77 -5.61 -16.70
C SER A 45 18.27 -5.75 -16.97
N LEU A 46 19.10 -5.81 -15.91
CA LEU A 46 20.53 -6.11 -16.04
C LEU A 46 20.77 -7.50 -16.63
N GLY A 47 19.96 -8.50 -16.23
CA GLY A 47 19.98 -9.84 -16.80
C GLY A 47 19.81 -9.88 -18.31
N LEU A 48 19.00 -8.99 -18.88
CA LEU A 48 18.78 -8.89 -20.33
C LEU A 48 19.98 -8.29 -21.08
N LEU A 49 20.77 -7.44 -20.43
CA LEU A 49 21.88 -6.70 -21.05
C LEU A 49 23.24 -7.38 -20.90
N GLN A 50 23.36 -8.43 -20.08
CA GLN A 50 24.64 -9.01 -19.71
C GLN A 50 25.13 -10.17 -20.61
N LYS A 51 26.46 -10.29 -20.69
CA LYS A 51 27.17 -11.39 -21.37
C LYS A 51 26.99 -12.73 -20.63
N PRO A 52 27.07 -13.88 -21.32
CA PRO A 52 26.70 -15.20 -20.78
C PRO A 52 27.42 -15.64 -19.50
N LYS A 53 28.60 -15.06 -19.19
CA LYS A 53 29.39 -15.41 -18.00
C LYS A 53 28.69 -15.17 -16.64
N TRP A 54 27.73 -14.25 -16.57
CA TRP A 54 27.00 -13.94 -15.33
C TRP A 54 25.60 -14.57 -15.28
N GLY A 55 25.19 -15.29 -16.33
CA GLY A 55 23.84 -15.83 -16.49
C GLY A 55 23.37 -16.70 -15.31
N PRO A 56 24.15 -17.67 -14.82
CA PRO A 56 23.73 -18.51 -13.69
C PRO A 56 23.52 -17.71 -12.39
N LEU A 57 24.41 -16.77 -12.09
CA LEU A 57 24.32 -15.92 -10.89
C LEU A 57 23.06 -15.04 -10.93
N LEU A 58 22.80 -14.38 -12.06
CA LEU A 58 21.64 -13.51 -12.22
C LEU A 58 20.32 -14.29 -12.18
N LYS A 59 20.29 -15.51 -12.73
CA LYS A 59 19.13 -16.40 -12.63
C LYS A 59 18.85 -16.80 -11.18
N GLY A 60 19.88 -17.20 -10.43
CA GLY A 60 19.75 -17.53 -9.01
C GLY A 60 19.25 -16.34 -8.19
N ALA A 61 19.85 -15.16 -8.38
CA ALA A 61 19.43 -13.93 -7.72
C ALA A 61 17.99 -13.54 -8.08
N SER A 62 17.59 -13.70 -9.34
CA SER A 62 16.22 -13.43 -9.80
C SER A 62 15.21 -14.36 -9.16
N LEU A 63 15.52 -15.66 -9.03
CA LEU A 63 14.62 -16.62 -8.38
C LEU A 63 14.38 -16.26 -6.90
N VAL A 64 15.45 -15.91 -6.19
CA VAL A 64 15.37 -15.44 -4.80
C VAL A 64 14.54 -14.16 -4.72
N GLY A 65 14.82 -13.20 -5.60
CA GLY A 65 14.11 -11.93 -5.65
C GLY A 65 12.61 -12.11 -5.92
N VAL A 66 12.22 -12.95 -6.89
CA VAL A 66 10.81 -13.27 -7.17
C VAL A 66 10.14 -13.95 -5.98
N SER A 67 10.83 -14.87 -5.32
CA SER A 67 10.29 -15.59 -4.15
C SER A 67 10.04 -14.63 -2.98
N LEU A 68 11.00 -13.74 -2.70
CA LEU A 68 10.85 -12.70 -1.68
C LEU A 68 9.70 -11.74 -2.03
N ASN A 69 9.60 -11.35 -3.30
CA ASN A 69 8.55 -10.46 -3.78
C ASN A 69 7.16 -11.09 -3.62
N LEU A 70 7.03 -12.39 -3.89
CA LEU A 70 5.79 -13.15 -3.68
C LEU A 70 5.36 -13.19 -2.20
N ILE A 71 6.32 -13.34 -1.28
CA ILE A 71 6.03 -13.29 0.16
C ILE A 71 5.52 -11.90 0.55
N LEU A 72 6.20 -10.84 0.11
CA LEU A 72 5.84 -9.46 0.44
C LEU A 72 4.48 -9.08 -0.12
N VAL A 73 4.17 -9.38 -1.39
CA VAL A 73 2.86 -9.06 -1.96
C VAL A 73 1.72 -9.79 -1.24
N SER A 74 1.97 -11.03 -0.80
CA SER A 74 0.98 -11.76 0.01
C SER A 74 0.80 -11.13 1.40
N ALA A 75 1.87 -10.66 2.04
CA ALA A 75 1.82 -10.02 3.34
C ALA A 75 1.08 -8.66 3.26
N VAL A 76 1.40 -7.83 2.27
CA VAL A 76 0.71 -6.55 2.01
C VAL A 76 -0.77 -6.76 1.73
N GLY A 77 -1.11 -7.76 0.89
CA GLY A 77 -2.50 -8.10 0.61
C GLY A 77 -3.25 -8.59 1.85
N HIS A 78 -2.59 -9.37 2.71
CA HIS A 78 -3.17 -9.86 3.95
C HIS A 78 -3.43 -8.71 4.93
N SER A 79 -2.43 -7.90 5.25
CA SER A 79 -2.57 -6.77 6.18
C SER A 79 -3.55 -5.71 5.67
N GLY A 80 -3.58 -5.47 4.35
CA GLY A 80 -4.60 -4.61 3.73
C GLY A 80 -6.02 -5.17 3.89
N GLY A 81 -6.18 -6.49 3.78
CA GLY A 81 -7.44 -7.16 4.08
C GLY A 81 -7.83 -7.05 5.56
N GLU A 82 -6.88 -7.18 6.49
CA GLU A 82 -7.16 -7.02 7.91
C GLU A 82 -7.63 -5.62 8.27
N LEU A 83 -7.00 -4.58 7.70
CA LEU A 83 -7.44 -3.19 7.86
C LEU A 83 -8.93 -3.02 7.53
N VAL A 84 -9.37 -3.58 6.41
CA VAL A 84 -10.77 -3.46 5.97
C VAL A 84 -11.70 -4.38 6.76
N TYR A 85 -11.37 -5.67 6.90
CA TYR A 85 -12.32 -6.67 7.37
C TYR A 85 -12.28 -6.93 8.88
N LYS A 86 -11.14 -6.70 9.54
CA LYS A 86 -11.01 -6.88 10.99
C LYS A 86 -11.09 -5.56 11.75
N HIS A 87 -10.54 -4.51 11.17
CA HIS A 87 -10.42 -3.20 11.81
C HIS A 87 -11.41 -2.16 11.28
N ASP A 88 -12.21 -2.50 10.27
CA ASP A 88 -13.28 -1.66 9.71
C ASP A 88 -12.79 -0.30 9.18
N ALA A 89 -11.59 -0.27 8.59
CA ALA A 89 -10.98 0.96 8.07
C ALA A 89 -11.88 1.71 7.06
N ALA A 90 -12.72 0.96 6.34
CA ALA A 90 -13.66 1.52 5.37
C ALA A 90 -14.72 2.43 6.02
N ALA A 91 -15.12 2.17 7.26
CA ALA A 91 -16.11 2.98 7.97
C ALA A 91 -15.63 4.42 8.20
N ALA A 92 -14.31 4.65 8.29
CA ALA A 92 -13.73 5.99 8.40
C ALA A 92 -14.16 6.91 7.25
N HIS A 93 -14.17 6.37 6.03
CA HIS A 93 -14.52 7.13 4.83
C HIS A 93 -16.03 7.38 4.72
N ILE A 94 -16.86 6.44 5.18
CA ILE A 94 -18.31 6.61 5.24
C ILE A 94 -18.66 7.75 6.22
N ASN A 95 -18.05 7.75 7.41
CA ASN A 95 -18.26 8.79 8.42
C ASN A 95 -17.70 10.17 8.02
N ALA A 96 -16.62 10.21 7.24
CA ALA A 96 -16.09 11.46 6.70
C ALA A 96 -17.01 12.06 5.62
N GLN A 97 -17.66 11.22 4.80
CA GLN A 97 -18.62 11.65 3.79
C GLN A 97 -19.93 12.16 4.40
N SER A 98 -20.44 11.53 5.47
CA SER A 98 -21.65 12.00 6.16
C SER A 98 -21.44 13.39 6.78
N LYS A 99 -20.33 13.63 7.49
CA LYS A 99 -19.99 14.97 8.03
C LYS A 99 -19.88 16.06 6.96
N THR A 100 -19.39 15.71 5.77
CA THR A 100 -19.31 16.64 4.64
C THR A 100 -20.70 16.95 4.07
N THR A 101 -21.61 15.98 4.09
CA THR A 101 -22.99 16.16 3.58
C THR A 101 -23.85 16.97 4.55
N ASP A 102 -23.73 16.72 5.86
CA ASP A 102 -24.48 17.46 6.90
C ASP A 102 -24.04 18.94 7.01
N SER A 103 -22.79 19.25 6.68
CA SER A 103 -22.29 20.64 6.66
C SER A 103 -22.67 21.43 5.40
N ILE A 104 -23.30 20.77 4.41
CA ILE A 104 -23.83 21.39 3.17
C ILE A 104 -25.37 21.58 3.26
N SER A 105 -25.98 21.34 4.43
CA SER A 105 -27.39 21.70 4.62
C SER A 105 -27.58 23.21 4.48
N TYR A 106 -28.39 23.61 3.49
CA TYR A 106 -28.76 25.01 3.24
C TYR A 106 -29.49 25.60 4.47
N PRO A 107 -29.39 26.92 4.72
CA PRO A 107 -30.25 27.56 5.72
C PRO A 107 -31.71 27.26 5.37
N GLU A 108 -32.48 26.79 6.35
CA GLU A 108 -33.94 26.73 6.23
C GLU A 108 -34.41 28.14 5.85
N GLU A 109 -35.08 28.26 4.70
CA GLU A 109 -35.84 29.48 4.39
C GLU A 109 -36.97 29.54 5.41
N ASP A 110 -36.85 30.46 6.37
CA ASP A 110 -37.88 30.79 7.34
C ASP A 110 -39.19 31.13 6.58
N GLU A 111 -40.23 30.30 6.75
CA GLU A 111 -41.61 30.56 6.27
C GLU A 111 -42.32 31.68 7.05
#